data_AF-U6DU45-F1
#
_entry.id   AF-U6DU45-F1
#
_cell.length_a   1.000
_cell.length_b   1.000
_cell.length_c   1.000
_cell.angle_alpha   90.00
_cell.angle_beta   90.00
_cell.angle_gamma   90.00
#
_symmetry.space_group_name_H-M   'P 1'
#
loop_
_entity.id
_entity.type
_entity.pdbx_description
1 polymer ?
#
loop_
_entity_poly.entity_id
_entity_poly.type
_entity_poly.pdbx_seq_one_letter_code
_entity_poly.pdbx_strand_id
1 'polypeptide(L)'
;GGTLRPAASLPHIAKTRKDAGRGASKSPCMLVALRPTNMDRERDKFFQSHYTYNPQFEYQEPMPTAVLEKYCEASGQFIHQAVGIIEAVLEKFGTYEHFEAATGGQLLTKCQIWSIVRKYMQKEGCVGEVVVQLSEDLLSQAVMMVENSRPTLAINLTGARQYWLGGG
;
A
#
# COMPACT_ATOMS: atom_id res chain seq x y z
N GLY A 1 -22.67 7.18 -27.65
CA GLY A 1 -22.81 7.70 -26.28
C GLY A 1 -22.49 6.58 -25.31
N GLY A 2 -21.34 6.65 -24.64
CA GLY A 2 -20.90 5.65 -23.67
C GLY A 2 -20.73 6.31 -22.30
N THR A 3 -21.58 5.94 -21.35
CA THR A 3 -21.51 6.44 -19.98
C THR A 3 -20.42 5.68 -19.22
N LEU A 4 -19.30 6.34 -18.93
CA LEU A 4 -18.24 5.81 -18.09
C LEU A 4 -18.73 5.70 -16.65
N ARG A 5 -18.54 4.52 -16.03
CA ARG A 5 -18.88 4.29 -14.62
C ARG A 5 -17.86 5.01 -13.71
N PRO A 6 -18.29 5.55 -12.56
CA PRO A 6 -17.37 6.11 -11.56
C PRO A 6 -16.42 5.05 -11.01
N ALA A 7 -15.14 5.40 -10.84
CA ALA A 7 -14.06 4.53 -10.39
C ALA A 7 -14.19 3.98 -8.95
N ALA A 8 -15.27 4.30 -8.24
CA ALA A 8 -15.52 3.87 -6.85
C ALA A 8 -16.35 2.58 -6.71
N SER A 9 -16.89 2.03 -7.80
CA SER A 9 -17.65 0.77 -7.73
C SER A 9 -16.72 -0.43 -7.86
N LEU A 10 -16.18 -0.90 -6.73
CA LEU A 10 -15.67 -2.28 -6.64
C LEU A 10 -16.82 -3.25 -6.96
N PRO A 11 -16.58 -4.35 -7.69
CA PRO A 11 -17.62 -5.36 -7.92
C PRO A 11 -18.06 -5.92 -6.57
N HIS A 12 -19.29 -5.63 -6.18
CA HIS A 12 -19.93 -6.29 -5.04
C HIS A 12 -20.01 -7.79 -5.33
N ILE A 13 -19.13 -8.58 -4.73
CA ILE A 13 -19.38 -10.01 -4.54
C ILE A 13 -20.63 -10.11 -3.67
N ALA A 14 -21.69 -10.69 -4.23
CA ALA A 14 -22.96 -10.87 -3.54
C ALA A 14 -22.72 -11.65 -2.25
N LYS A 15 -23.08 -11.06 -1.10
CA LYS A 15 -23.13 -11.78 0.17
C LYS A 15 -24.22 -12.84 0.06
N THR A 16 -23.84 -14.11 0.03
CA THR A 16 -24.76 -15.23 0.20
C THR A 16 -25.49 -15.06 1.55
N ARG A 17 -26.82 -15.18 1.52
CA ARG A 17 -27.68 -15.09 2.71
C ARG A 17 -27.20 -16.11 3.74
N LYS A 18 -26.86 -15.65 4.95
CA LYS A 18 -26.61 -16.52 6.11
C LYS A 18 -27.93 -17.10 6.58
N ASP A 19 -28.05 -18.42 6.49
CA ASP A 19 -29.01 -19.17 7.28
C ASP A 19 -28.63 -19.09 8.76
N ALA A 20 -29.64 -18.94 9.61
CA ALA A 20 -29.48 -18.68 11.03
C ALA A 20 -29.14 -19.97 11.79
N GLY A 21 -27.99 -20.02 12.45
CA GLY A 21 -27.72 -21.02 13.49
C GLY A 21 -26.27 -21.50 13.55
N ARG A 22 -25.68 -21.38 14.75
CA ARG A 22 -24.32 -21.78 15.18
C ARG A 22 -23.21 -20.76 14.93
N GLY A 23 -22.39 -20.59 15.97
CA GLY A 23 -21.50 -19.45 16.21
C GLY A 23 -20.77 -18.97 14.97
N ALA A 24 -21.03 -17.72 14.59
CA ALA A 24 -20.31 -17.07 13.52
C ALA A 24 -18.84 -16.91 13.93
N SER A 25 -18.00 -17.88 13.56
CA SER A 25 -16.59 -17.60 13.37
C SER A 25 -16.54 -16.38 12.45
N LYS A 26 -16.04 -15.27 12.97
CA LYS A 26 -15.89 -14.05 12.19
C LYS A 26 -14.80 -14.36 11.18
N SER A 27 -15.18 -14.65 9.93
CA SER A 27 -14.23 -14.71 8.83
C SER A 27 -13.41 -13.41 8.88
N PRO A 28 -12.07 -13.47 8.89
CA PRO A 28 -11.24 -12.28 8.83
C PRO A 28 -11.70 -11.38 7.68
N CYS A 29 -11.51 -10.07 7.84
CA CYS A 29 -11.79 -9.17 6.71
C CYS A 29 -10.92 -9.58 5.51
N MET A 30 -11.42 -9.38 4.29
CA MET A 30 -10.80 -9.90 3.06
C MET A 30 -9.29 -9.58 2.97
N LEU A 31 -8.88 -8.37 3.37
CA LEU A 31 -7.47 -7.98 3.36
C LEU A 31 -6.59 -8.80 4.33
N VAL A 32 -7.15 -9.24 5.46
CA VAL A 32 -6.47 -10.13 6.40
C VAL A 32 -6.43 -11.55 5.85
N ALA A 33 -7.50 -12.02 5.23
CA ALA A 33 -7.54 -13.34 4.58
C ALA A 33 -6.54 -13.45 3.42
N LEU A 34 -6.26 -12.32 2.74
CA LEU A 34 -5.29 -12.20 1.67
C LEU A 34 -3.85 -11.99 2.16
N ARG A 35 -3.55 -12.09 3.46
CA ARG A 35 -2.17 -12.05 3.94
C ARG A 35 -1.54 -13.45 3.86
N PRO A 36 -0.47 -13.66 3.09
CA PRO A 36 0.25 -14.93 3.08
C PRO A 36 0.82 -15.28 4.45
N THR A 37 0.76 -16.55 4.83
CA THR A 37 1.33 -17.07 6.09
C THR A 37 2.84 -17.32 5.98
N ASN A 38 3.35 -17.51 4.76
CA ASN A 38 4.73 -17.89 4.48
C ASN A 38 5.55 -16.76 3.82
N MET A 39 5.11 -15.50 3.95
CA MET A 39 5.65 -14.35 3.22
C MET A 39 7.18 -14.18 3.38
N ASP A 40 7.70 -14.18 4.61
CA ASP A 40 9.14 -14.01 4.86
C ASP A 40 9.97 -15.15 4.27
N ARG A 41 9.47 -16.39 4.39
CA ARG A 41 10.15 -17.57 3.87
C ARG A 41 10.25 -17.54 2.35
N GLU A 42 9.16 -17.18 1.68
CA GLU A 42 9.12 -17.07 0.21
C GLU A 42 9.97 -15.90 -0.30
N ARG A 43 9.98 -14.79 0.43
CA ARG A 43 10.88 -13.66 0.20
C ARG A 43 12.34 -14.09 0.24
N ASP A 44 12.75 -14.79 1.29
CA ASP A 44 14.15 -15.19 1.45
C ASP A 44 14.59 -16.14 0.33
N LYS A 45 13.74 -17.11 -0.06
CA LYS A 45 13.99 -17.99 -1.23
C LYS A 45 14.14 -17.19 -2.52
N PHE A 46 13.26 -16.21 -2.74
CA PHE A 46 13.28 -15.37 -3.93
C PHE A 46 14.62 -14.63 -4.07
N PHE A 47 15.09 -13.97 -3.01
CA PHE A 47 16.37 -13.28 -3.02
C PHE A 47 17.56 -14.23 -3.13
N GLN A 48 17.54 -15.37 -2.43
CA GLN A 48 18.60 -16.39 -2.52
C GLN A 48 18.70 -17.01 -3.92
N SER A 49 17.59 -17.07 -4.66
CA SER A 49 17.55 -17.58 -6.03
C SER A 49 18.00 -16.57 -7.09
N HIS A 50 18.52 -15.40 -6.69
CA HIS A 50 18.79 -14.30 -7.61
C HIS A 50 17.58 -13.93 -8.48
N TYR A 51 16.40 -13.84 -7.86
CA TYR A 51 15.16 -13.41 -8.49
C TYR A 51 14.59 -14.36 -9.57
N THR A 52 15.09 -15.59 -9.66
CA THR A 52 14.65 -16.57 -10.68
C THR A 52 13.55 -17.50 -10.19
N TYR A 53 13.37 -17.63 -8.88
CA TYR A 53 12.31 -18.41 -8.28
C TYR A 53 10.95 -17.70 -8.38
N ASN A 54 9.88 -18.45 -8.64
CA ASN A 54 8.51 -17.94 -8.58
C ASN A 54 7.91 -18.19 -7.18
N PRO A 55 7.75 -17.16 -6.31
CA PRO A 55 7.24 -17.32 -4.96
C PRO A 55 5.88 -18.03 -4.91
N GLN A 56 5.72 -19.00 -4.01
CA GLN A 56 4.46 -19.74 -3.84
C GLN A 56 3.83 -19.41 -2.48
N PHE A 57 2.87 -18.48 -2.50
CA PHE A 57 2.23 -18.00 -1.27
C PHE A 57 1.15 -18.95 -0.75
N GLU A 58 1.22 -19.22 0.55
CA GLU A 58 0.23 -20.01 1.30
C GLU A 58 -0.67 -19.05 2.07
N TYR A 59 -1.98 -19.31 2.08
CA TYR A 59 -2.99 -18.50 2.77
C TYR A 59 -3.72 -19.36 3.81
N GLN A 60 -4.20 -18.73 4.88
CA GLN A 60 -4.90 -19.43 5.96
C GLN A 60 -6.28 -19.93 5.52
N GLU A 61 -7.00 -19.16 4.70
CA GLU A 61 -8.29 -19.57 4.15
C GLU A 61 -8.09 -20.29 2.80
N PRO A 62 -8.77 -21.44 2.56
CA PRO A 62 -8.71 -22.12 1.28
C PRO A 62 -9.31 -21.22 0.18
N MET A 63 -8.49 -20.84 -0.78
CA MET A 63 -8.90 -20.03 -1.93
C MET A 63 -9.86 -20.80 -2.83
N PRO A 64 -11.00 -20.21 -3.26
CA PRO A 64 -11.91 -20.88 -4.18
C PRO A 64 -11.25 -21.13 -5.54
N THR A 65 -11.16 -22.40 -5.97
CA THR A 65 -10.50 -22.80 -7.23
C THR A 65 -11.03 -22.05 -8.46
N ALA A 66 -12.34 -21.79 -8.52
CA ALA A 66 -12.96 -21.04 -9.61
C ALA A 66 -12.46 -19.57 -9.72
N VAL A 67 -12.03 -18.96 -8.62
CA VAL A 67 -11.42 -17.62 -8.63
C VAL A 67 -9.98 -17.70 -9.15
N LEU A 68 -9.23 -18.71 -8.73
CA LEU A 68 -7.86 -18.93 -9.21
C LEU A 68 -7.83 -19.19 -10.72
N GLU A 69 -8.70 -20.06 -11.23
CA GLU A 69 -8.80 -20.34 -12.67
C GLU A 69 -9.16 -19.11 -13.49
N LYS A 70 -9.95 -18.19 -12.92
CA LYS A 70 -10.33 -16.95 -13.61
C LYS A 70 -9.21 -15.91 -13.65
N TYR A 71 -8.32 -15.89 -12.66
CA TYR A 71 -7.28 -14.86 -12.51
C TYR A 71 -5.86 -15.45 -12.48
N CYS A 72 -5.66 -16.66 -13.02
CA CYS A 72 -4.36 -17.33 -13.03
C CYS A 72 -3.37 -16.68 -13.99
N GLU A 73 -3.86 -15.98 -15.01
CA GLU A 73 -3.03 -15.25 -15.95
C GLU A 73 -2.80 -13.81 -15.47
N ALA A 74 -1.53 -13.49 -15.22
CA ALA A 74 -1.12 -12.13 -14.89
C ALA A 74 -1.23 -11.23 -16.13
N SER A 75 -1.85 -10.05 -15.97
CA SER A 75 -1.91 -9.07 -17.06
C SER A 75 -0.56 -8.39 -17.28
N GLY A 76 -0.03 -8.51 -18.50
CA GLY A 76 1.16 -7.80 -18.95
C GLY A 76 0.89 -6.42 -19.59
N GLN A 77 -0.36 -5.97 -19.62
CA GLN A 77 -0.81 -4.84 -20.45
C GLN A 77 0.01 -3.55 -20.26
N PHE A 78 0.50 -3.30 -19.04
CA PHE A 78 1.21 -2.08 -18.68
C PHE A 78 2.71 -2.28 -18.41
N ILE A 79 3.24 -3.47 -18.64
CA ILE A 79 4.65 -3.78 -18.34
C ILE A 79 5.58 -2.93 -19.20
N HIS A 80 5.30 -2.79 -20.49
CA HIS A 80 6.12 -1.94 -21.37
C HIS A 80 6.12 -0.47 -20.95
N GLN A 81 4.97 0.03 -20.50
CA GLN A 81 4.82 1.40 -20.02
C GLN A 81 5.56 1.59 -18.70
N ALA A 82 5.47 0.63 -17.78
CA ALA A 82 6.18 0.66 -16.50
C ALA A 82 7.70 0.66 -16.72
N VAL A 83 8.21 -0.19 -17.62
CA VAL A 83 9.61 -0.21 -18.01
C VAL A 83 10.03 1.12 -18.62
N GLY A 84 9.26 1.65 -19.58
CA GLY A 84 9.58 2.92 -20.22
C GLY A 84 9.61 4.12 -19.25
N ILE A 85 8.73 4.14 -18.23
CA ILE A 85 8.77 5.16 -17.18
C ILE A 85 10.07 5.06 -16.38
N ILE A 86 10.45 3.85 -15.96
CA ILE A 86 11.68 3.62 -15.19
C ILE A 86 12.91 4.00 -16.01
N GLU A 87 12.97 3.57 -17.27
CA GLU A 87 14.07 3.89 -18.19
C GLU A 87 14.20 5.40 -18.41
N ALA A 88 13.10 6.11 -18.65
CA ALA A 88 13.12 7.57 -18.83
C ALA A 88 13.58 8.32 -17.56
N VAL A 89 13.20 7.82 -16.38
CA VAL A 89 13.70 8.37 -15.10
C VAL A 89 15.19 8.11 -14.95
N LEU A 90 15.66 6.90 -15.25
CA LEU A 90 17.09 6.56 -15.16
C LEU A 90 17.94 7.31 -16.19
N GLU A 91 17.44 7.54 -17.40
CA GLU A 91 18.12 8.35 -18.42
C GLU A 91 18.30 9.79 -17.95
N LYS A 92 17.26 10.38 -17.33
CA LYS A 92 17.28 11.78 -16.89
C LYS A 92 18.06 12.01 -15.59
N PHE A 93 17.97 11.09 -14.64
CA PHE A 93 18.48 11.28 -13.28
C PHE A 93 19.65 10.34 -12.92
N GLY A 94 19.97 9.36 -13.76
CA GLY A 94 21.06 8.39 -13.57
C GLY A 94 20.71 7.27 -12.60
N THR A 95 20.19 7.61 -11.41
CA THR A 95 19.72 6.63 -10.42
C THR A 95 18.36 7.02 -9.86
N TYR A 96 17.66 6.04 -9.29
CA TYR A 96 16.37 6.27 -8.65
C TYR A 96 16.50 7.23 -7.45
N GLU A 97 17.57 7.11 -6.67
CA GLU A 97 17.84 7.96 -5.49
C GLU A 97 18.06 9.42 -5.88
N HIS A 98 18.71 9.68 -7.02
CA HIS A 98 18.86 11.04 -7.55
C HIS A 98 17.54 11.63 -8.00
N PHE A 99 16.66 10.84 -8.62
CA PHE A 99 15.30 11.24 -8.94
C PHE A 99 14.52 11.63 -7.68
N GLU A 100 14.55 10.79 -6.64
CA GLU A 100 13.87 11.09 -5.39
C GLU A 100 14.42 12.34 -4.70
N ALA A 101 15.74 12.54 -4.70
CA ALA A 101 16.37 13.72 -4.13
C ALA A 101 16.03 14.99 -4.93
N ALA A 102 16.02 14.92 -6.26
CA ALA A 102 15.70 16.05 -7.13
C ALA A 102 14.23 16.47 -7.05
N THR A 103 13.31 15.51 -6.93
CA THR A 103 11.86 15.77 -6.95
C THR A 103 11.24 15.89 -5.56
N GLY A 104 11.75 15.14 -4.58
CA GLY A 104 11.27 15.16 -3.20
C GLY A 104 12.10 16.03 -2.27
N GLY A 105 13.32 16.41 -2.66
CA GLY A 105 14.26 17.12 -1.81
C GLY A 105 14.97 16.21 -0.82
N GLN A 106 15.51 16.82 0.23
CA GLN A 106 16.25 16.08 1.25
C GLN A 106 15.33 15.19 2.07
N LEU A 107 15.88 14.04 2.49
CA LEU A 107 15.23 13.15 3.43
C LEU A 107 15.12 13.84 4.79
N LEU A 108 13.96 13.77 5.42
CA LEU A 108 13.68 14.42 6.69
C LEU A 108 14.02 13.49 7.86
N THR A 109 14.60 14.06 8.89
CA THR A 109 14.75 13.39 10.18
C THR A 109 13.41 13.29 10.91
N LYS A 110 13.30 12.33 11.83
CA LYS A 110 12.13 12.16 12.71
C LYS A 110 11.68 13.49 13.35
N CYS A 111 12.62 14.29 13.86
CA CYS A 111 12.34 15.58 14.49
C CYS A 111 11.78 16.61 13.50
N GLN A 112 12.32 16.66 12.28
CA GLN A 112 11.82 17.57 11.24
C GLN A 112 10.40 17.21 10.81
N ILE A 113 10.12 15.91 10.61
CA ILE A 113 8.76 15.42 10.29
C ILE A 113 7.78 15.86 11.38
N TRP A 114 8.10 15.60 12.65
CA TRP A 114 7.23 16.01 13.77
C TRP A 114 6.98 17.51 13.82
N SER A 115 8.00 18.32 13.54
CA SER A 115 7.88 19.78 13.51
C SER A 115 6.92 20.24 12.41
N ILE A 116 7.08 19.72 11.19
CA ILE A 116 6.24 20.05 10.03
C ILE A 116 4.80 19.63 10.28
N VAL A 117 4.59 18.38 10.72
CA VAL A 117 3.24 17.86 10.98
C VAL A 117 2.55 18.64 12.09
N ARG A 118 3.25 18.95 13.19
CA ARG A 118 2.67 19.76 14.27
C ARG A 118 2.24 21.14 13.78
N LYS A 119 3.08 21.80 12.99
CA LYS A 119 2.76 23.10 12.39
C LYS A 119 1.54 23.01 11.46
N TYR A 120 1.46 21.96 10.65
CA TYR A 120 0.31 21.71 9.78
C TYR A 120 -0.99 21.49 10.58
N MET A 121 -0.97 20.60 11.57
CA MET A 121 -2.14 20.30 12.41
C MET A 121 -2.62 21.54 13.18
N GLN A 122 -1.69 22.38 13.65
CA GLN A 122 -2.02 23.67 14.27
C GLN A 122 -2.71 24.63 13.29
N LYS A 123 -2.19 24.72 12.06
CA LYS A 123 -2.77 25.56 11.01
C LYS A 123 -4.19 25.10 10.64
N GLU A 124 -4.40 23.79 10.53
CA GLU A 124 -5.70 23.20 10.17
C GLU A 124 -6.64 23.03 11.38
N GLY A 125 -6.19 23.39 12.59
CA GLY A 125 -7.02 23.35 13.81
C GLY A 125 -7.35 21.95 14.36
N CYS A 126 -6.70 20.89 13.86
CA CYS A 126 -7.02 19.50 14.19
C CYS A 126 -6.04 18.85 15.20
N VAL A 127 -5.33 19.67 15.99
CA VAL A 127 -4.43 19.19 17.04
C VAL A 127 -5.22 18.42 18.10
N GLY A 128 -4.83 17.17 18.35
CA GLY A 128 -5.48 16.30 19.34
C GLY A 128 -6.68 15.52 18.82
N GLU A 129 -7.24 15.93 17.68
CA GLU A 129 -8.30 15.20 16.98
C GLU A 129 -7.74 14.00 16.20
N VAL A 130 -6.55 14.18 15.60
CA VAL A 130 -5.86 13.15 14.83
C VAL A 130 -4.64 12.65 15.60
N VAL A 131 -4.50 11.33 15.69
CA VAL A 131 -3.29 10.68 16.16
C VAL A 131 -2.30 10.62 15.01
N VAL A 132 -1.07 11.05 15.24
CA VAL A 132 0.00 10.92 14.25
C VAL A 132 0.97 9.84 14.72
N GLN A 133 1.40 8.99 13.80
CA GLN A 133 2.46 8.02 14.03
C GLN A 133 3.43 7.98 12.84
N LEU A 134 4.66 7.55 13.12
CA LEU A 134 5.71 7.35 12.12
C LEU A 134 5.98 5.87 12.03
N SER A 135 6.05 5.32 10.82
CA SER A 135 6.28 3.91 10.56
C SER A 135 7.31 3.73 9.45
N GLU A 136 8.15 2.72 9.57
CA GLU A 136 9.13 2.34 8.55
C GLU A 136 8.56 1.30 7.57
N ASP A 137 7.41 0.68 7.91
CA ASP A 137 6.80 -0.43 7.18
C ASP A 137 5.75 0.02 6.15
N LEU A 138 5.58 1.33 5.98
CA LEU A 138 4.62 1.87 5.03
C LEU A 138 5.18 1.85 3.61
N LEU A 139 4.45 1.23 2.69
CA LEU A 139 4.75 1.33 1.25
C LEU A 139 4.37 2.70 0.68
N SER A 140 3.30 3.30 1.20
CA SER A 140 2.83 4.65 0.83
C SER A 140 3.57 5.73 1.63
N GLN A 141 3.64 6.95 1.10
CA GLN A 141 4.19 8.11 1.81
C GLN A 141 3.47 8.39 3.14
N ALA A 142 2.14 8.25 3.14
CA ALA A 142 1.32 8.31 4.35
C ALA A 142 0.00 7.58 4.13
N VAL A 143 -0.66 7.18 5.21
CA VAL A 143 -1.99 6.58 5.20
C VAL A 143 -2.84 7.15 6.34
N MET A 144 -4.12 7.38 6.06
CA MET A 144 -5.11 7.78 7.06
C MET A 144 -6.02 6.59 7.36
N MET A 145 -6.17 6.26 8.64
CA MET A 145 -6.98 5.13 9.11
C MET A 145 -7.86 5.57 10.28
N VAL A 146 -8.87 4.78 10.60
CA VAL A 146 -9.65 4.96 11.84
C VAL A 146 -9.40 3.74 12.72
N GLU A 147 -8.67 3.93 13.80
CA GLU A 147 -8.36 2.88 14.77
C GLU A 147 -9.06 3.20 16.09
N ASN A 148 -9.88 2.27 16.60
CA ASN A 148 -10.64 2.45 17.84
C ASN A 148 -11.44 3.77 17.88
N SER A 149 -12.10 4.10 16.76
CA SER A 149 -12.85 5.35 16.57
C SER A 149 -12.01 6.64 16.62
N ARG A 150 -10.68 6.53 16.50
CA ARG A 150 -9.77 7.66 16.43
C ARG A 150 -9.15 7.76 15.03
N PRO A 151 -9.23 8.92 14.38
CA PRO A 151 -8.49 9.17 13.14
C PRO A 151 -6.99 9.11 13.41
N THR A 152 -6.27 8.27 12.67
CA THR A 152 -4.83 8.04 12.80
C THR A 152 -4.15 8.24 11.45
N LEU A 153 -3.24 9.22 11.40
CA LEU A 153 -2.34 9.46 10.27
C LEU A 153 -0.99 8.78 10.53
N ALA A 154 -0.67 7.77 9.73
CA ALA A 154 0.64 7.13 9.74
C ALA A 154 1.49 7.67 8.57
N ILE A 155 2.70 8.11 8.86
CA ILE A 155 3.62 8.70 7.88
C ILE A 155 4.83 7.79 7.74
N ASN A 156 5.28 7.57 6.51
CA ASN A 156 6.47 6.79 6.23
C ASN A 156 7.72 7.55 6.69
N LEU A 157 8.43 6.99 7.67
CA LEU A 157 9.66 7.58 8.21
C LEU A 157 10.84 7.50 7.22
N THR A 158 10.95 6.42 6.45
CA THR A 158 12.08 6.18 5.54
C THR A 158 11.94 6.92 4.22
N GLY A 159 10.70 7.24 3.81
CA GLY A 159 10.39 7.93 2.55
C GLY A 159 10.08 9.43 2.68
N ALA A 160 9.96 9.97 3.89
CA ALA A 160 9.55 11.36 4.10
C ALA A 160 10.57 12.38 3.60
N ARG A 161 10.23 13.10 2.53
CA ARG A 161 11.08 14.15 1.95
C ARG A 161 10.44 15.53 2.01
N GLN A 162 11.29 16.55 2.01
CA GLN A 162 10.92 17.96 2.20
C GLN A 162 9.74 18.43 1.34
N TYR A 163 9.80 18.19 0.03
CA TYR A 163 8.80 18.71 -0.92
C TYR A 163 7.52 17.88 -0.94
N TRP A 164 7.61 16.58 -0.61
CA TRP A 164 6.45 15.70 -0.58
C TRP A 164 5.62 15.89 0.69
N LEU A 165 6.27 16.14 1.82
CA LEU A 165 5.57 16.31 3.10
C LEU A 165 5.03 17.73 3.32
N GLY A 166 5.64 18.72 2.67
CA GLY A 166 5.27 20.13 2.80
C GLY A 166 4.05 20.57 1.98
N GLY A 167 3.58 19.74 1.05
CA GLY A 167 2.56 20.12 0.06
C GLY A 167 3.11 21.18 -0.89
N GLY A 168 3.84 20.74 -1.93
CA GLY A 168 4.25 21.58 -3.05
C GLY A 168 3.12 21.85 -4.04
#